data_AF-A0A6M1NUU9-F1
#
_entry.id   AF-A0A6M1NUU9-F1
#
_cell.length_a   1.000
_cell.length_b   1.000
_cell.length_c   1.000
_cell.angle_alpha   90.00
_cell.angle_beta   90.00
_cell.angle_gamma   90.00
#
_symmetry.space_group_name_H-M   'P 1'
#
loop_
_entity.id
_entity.type
_entity.pdbx_description
1 polymer ?
#
loop_
_entity_poly.entity_id
_entity_poly.type
_entity_poly.pdbx_seq_one_letter_code
_entity_poly.pdbx_strand_id
1 'polypeptide(L)' 'MNHNLRREFTKEINGKEVLFEVQYDPMTHNFTVTENTLVQYKLLFDPTTRVWTTTDGPEPSIPVEELAAAVQQSFGVTV' A
#
# COMPACT_ATOMS: atom_id res chain seq x y z
N MET A 1 11.29 -6.38 19.68
CA MET A 1 11.49 -6.13 18.24
C MET A 1 10.54 -5.00 17.84
N ASN A 2 11.05 -3.83 17.49
CA ASN A 2 10.21 -2.76 16.93
C ASN A 2 9.89 -3.17 15.48
N HIS A 3 8.76 -3.85 15.26
CA HIS A 3 8.25 -4.02 13.91
C HIS A 3 7.99 -2.62 13.36
N ASN A 4 8.74 -2.24 12.31
CA ASN A 4 8.53 -0.94 11.69
C ASN A 4 7.23 -1.01 10.91
N LEU A 5 6.14 -0.53 11.52
CA LEU A 5 4.78 -0.59 10.98
C LEU A 5 4.55 0.45 9.89
N ARG A 6 5.54 1.31 9.61
CA ARG A 6 5.46 2.34 8.59
C ARG A 6 6.56 2.19 7.57
N ARG A 7 6.21 2.40 6.30
CA ARG A 7 7.12 2.39 5.15
C ARG A 7 6.75 3.50 4.20
N GLU A 8 7.74 3.97 3.46
CA GLU A 8 7.59 4.98 2.43
C GLU A 8 8.29 4.48 1.18
N PHE A 9 7.70 4.77 0.02
CA PHE A 9 8.34 4.59 -1.27
C PHE A 9 7.81 5.62 -2.26
N THR A 10 8.59 5.90 -3.30
CA THR A 10 8.15 6.77 -4.39
C THR A 10 7.99 5.98 -5.68
N LYS A 11 7.14 6.48 -6.57
CA LYS A 11 6.94 5.92 -7.90
C LYS A 11 6.65 7.00 -8.91
N GLU A 12 7.18 6.85 -10.12
CA GLU A 12 6.85 7.75 -11.22
C GLU A 12 5.55 7.30 -11.90
N ILE A 13 4.56 8.18 -11.93
CA ILE A 13 3.25 7.96 -12.55
C ILE A 13 2.98 9.12 -13.50
N ASN A 14 2.88 8.83 -14.79
CA ASN A 14 2.69 9.85 -15.84
C ASN A 14 3.74 11.00 -15.78
N GLY A 15 5.01 10.66 -15.48
CA GLY A 15 6.10 11.63 -15.38
C GLY A 15 6.09 12.50 -14.12
N LYS A 16 5.27 12.15 -13.12
CA LYS A 16 5.27 12.79 -11.79
C LYS A 16 5.66 11.77 -10.73
N GLU A 17 6.55 12.18 -9.83
CA GLU A 17 6.84 11.38 -8.63
C GLU A 17 5.68 11.48 -7.65
N VAL A 18 5.20 10.32 -7.20
CA VAL A 18 4.16 10.18 -6.17
C VAL A 18 4.79 9.47 -4.98
N LEU A 19 4.67 10.10 -3.80
CA LEU A 19 5.06 9.52 -2.52
C LEU A 19 3.91 8.66 -1.98
N PHE A 20 4.24 7.43 -1.59
CA PHE A 20 3.33 6.52 -0.91
C PHE A 20 3.82 6.31 0.52
N GLU A 21 3.01 6.71 1.49
CA GLU A 21 3.21 6.41 2.91
C GLU A 21 2.28 5.26 3.29
N VAL A 22 2.84 4.19 3.84
CA VAL A 22 2.11 2.98 4.17
C VAL A 22 2.22 2.68 5.65
N GLN A 23 1.07 2.51 6.30
CA GLN A 23 0.98 2.07 7.68
C GLN A 23 0.28 0.72 7.77
N TYR A 24 0.99 -0.27 8.30
CA TYR A 24 0.46 -1.60 8.60
C TYR A 24 -0.28 -1.62 9.95
N ASP A 25 -1.49 -2.15 9.97
CA ASP A 25 -2.27 -2.41 11.17
C ASP A 25 -2.18 -3.90 11.55
N PRO A 26 -1.47 -4.26 12.63
CA PRO A 26 -1.30 -5.65 13.05
C PRO A 26 -2.58 -6.29 13.61
N MET A 27 -3.62 -5.51 13.94
CA MET A 27 -4.89 -6.04 14.44
C MET A 27 -5.76 -6.56 13.31
N THR A 28 -5.74 -5.86 12.18
CA THR A 28 -6.60 -6.18 11.02
C THR A 28 -5.83 -6.76 9.84
N HIS A 29 -4.49 -6.75 9.89
CA HIS A 29 -3.59 -7.11 8.80
C HIS A 29 -3.75 -6.26 7.52
N ASN A 30 -4.36 -5.09 7.66
CA ASN A 30 -4.56 -4.15 6.55
C ASN A 30 -3.44 -3.12 6.47
N PHE A 31 -3.33 -2.48 5.31
CA PHE A 31 -2.44 -1.34 5.11
C PHE A 31 -3.28 -0.09 4.86
N THR A 32 -3.00 0.97 5.61
CA THR A 32 -3.43 2.32 5.25
C THR A 32 -2.38 2.90 4.31
N VAL A 33 -2.78 3.35 3.12
CA VAL A 33 -1.91 3.95 2.13
C VAL A 33 -2.31 5.40 1.96
N THR A 34 -1.33 6.30 2.02
CA THR A 34 -1.50 7.73 1.75
C THR A 34 -0.61 8.13 0.57
N GLU A 35 -1.22 8.65 -0.49
CA GLU A 35 -0.50 9.20 -1.64
C GLU A 35 -0.35 10.72 -1.49
N ASN A 36 0.89 11.21 -1.60
CA ASN A 36 1.24 12.63 -1.55
C ASN A 36 0.60 13.39 -0.38
N THR A 37 0.42 12.74 0.78
CA THR A 37 -0.26 13.29 1.97
C THR A 37 -1.73 13.71 1.78
N LEU A 38 -2.34 13.42 0.63
CA LEU A 38 -3.65 13.98 0.23
C LEU A 38 -4.73 12.91 0.05
N VAL A 39 -4.35 11.77 -0.53
CA VAL A 39 -5.28 10.71 -0.88
C VAL A 39 -5.03 9.53 0.03
N GLN A 40 -6.04 9.09 0.77
CA GLN A 40 -5.92 7.96 1.70
C GLN A 40 -6.95 6.89 1.37
N TYR A 41 -6.52 5.63 1.39
CA TYR A 41 -7.36 4.45 1.25
C TYR A 41 -6.73 3.26 1.98
N LYS A 42 -7.47 2.16 2.08
CA LYS A 42 -6.96 0.90 2.63
C LYS A 42 -6.61 -0.07 1.52
N LEU A 43 -5.58 -0.87 1.74
CA LEU A 43 -5.19 -2.02 0.92
C LEU A 43 -5.29 -3.28 1.77
N LEU A 44 -5.99 -4.29 1.26
CA LEU A 44 -6.33 -5.50 1.99
C LEU A 44 -6.10 -6.72 1.10
N PHE A 45 -5.60 -7.80 1.69
CA PHE A 45 -5.46 -9.09 1.04
C PHE A 45 -6.59 -10.02 1.47
N ASP A 46 -7.38 -10.51 0.52
CA ASP A 46 -8.35 -11.57 0.79
C ASP A 46 -7.66 -12.94 0.70
N PRO A 47 -7.50 -13.68 1.82
CA PRO A 47 -6.83 -14.98 1.81
C PRO A 47 -7.64 -16.08 1.11
N THR A 48 -8.94 -15.90 0.92
CA THR A 48 -9.84 -16.87 0.28
C THR A 48 -9.66 -16.83 -1.23
N THR A 49 -9.69 -15.64 -1.81
CA THR A 49 -9.56 -15.43 -3.25
C THR A 49 -8.12 -15.19 -3.69
N ARG A 50 -7.22 -14.86 -2.75
CA ARG A 50 -5.82 -14.46 -2.97
C ARG A 50 -5.69 -13.20 -3.82
N VAL A 51 -6.62 -12.26 -3.66
CA VAL A 51 -6.67 -11.01 -4.43
C VAL A 51 -6.45 -9.83 -3.49
N TRP A 52 -5.70 -8.83 -3.97
CA TRP A 52 -5.57 -7.55 -3.30
C TRP A 52 -6.70 -6.60 -3.72
N THR A 53 -7.23 -5.86 -2.75
CA THR A 53 -8.31 -4.90 -2.99
C THR A 53 -8.09 -3.61 -2.21
N THR A 54 -8.67 -2.51 -2.71
CA THR A 54 -8.66 -1.23 -2.01
C THR A 54 -10.05 -0.81 -1.55
N THR A 55 -10.15 -0.19 -0.37
CA THR A 55 -11.43 0.30 0.18
C THR A 55 -11.26 1.66 0.88
N ASP A 56 -12.38 2.22 1.35
CA ASP A 56 -12.42 3.38 2.26
C ASP A 56 -11.77 4.65 1.70
N GLY A 57 -11.73 4.80 0.38
CA GLY A 57 -11.15 5.95 -0.31
C GLY A 57 -11.30 5.87 -1.83
N PRO A 58 -10.69 6.81 -2.58
CA PRO A 58 -10.67 6.79 -4.03
C PRO A 58 -9.79 5.64 -4.56
N GLU A 59 -9.93 5.37 -5.86
CA GLU A 59 -9.09 4.39 -6.55
C GLU A 59 -7.62 4.85 -6.56
N PRO A 60 -6.66 3.94 -6.29
CA PRO A 60 -5.23 4.26 -6.30
C PRO A 60 -4.75 4.80 -7.65
N SER A 61 -3.67 5.59 -7.64
CA SER A 61 -3.05 6.12 -8.86
C SER A 61 -2.32 5.07 -9.70
N ILE A 62 -2.11 3.87 -9.14
CA ILE A 62 -1.57 2.68 -9.82
C ILE A 62 -2.51 1.48 -9.62
N PRO A 63 -2.44 0.46 -10.51
CA PRO A 63 -3.18 -0.78 -10.33
C PRO A 63 -2.96 -1.41 -8.94
N VAL A 64 -4.03 -1.98 -8.36
CA VAL A 64 -4.01 -2.54 -6.99
C VAL A 64 -2.94 -3.62 -6.81
N GLU A 65 -2.76 -4.49 -7.79
CA GLU A 65 -1.73 -5.55 -7.75
C GLU A 65 -0.31 -4.97 -7.77
N GLU A 66 -0.10 -3.90 -8.54
CA GLU A 66 1.17 -3.20 -8.61
C GLU A 66 1.47 -2.45 -7.30
N LEU A 67 0.44 -1.85 -6.70
CA LEU A 67 0.53 -1.27 -5.35
C LEU A 67 0.89 -2.33 -4.33
N ALA A 68 0.19 -3.48 -4.32
CA ALA A 68 0.44 -4.56 -3.37
C ALA A 68 1.89 -5.08 -3.44
N ALA A 69 2.41 -5.30 -4.65
CA ALA A 69 3.80 -5.70 -4.84
C ALA A 69 4.77 -4.65 -4.28
N ALA A 70 4.54 -3.36 -4.54
CA ALA A 70 5.38 -2.28 -4.02
C ALA A 70 5.34 -2.19 -2.48
N VAL A 71 4.15 -2.32 -1.89
CA VAL A 71 3.99 -2.39 -0.43
C VAL A 71 4.78 -3.57 0.13
N GLN A 72 4.58 -4.78 -0.41
CA GLN A 72 5.28 -5.98 0.05
C GLN A 72 6.81 -5.82 -0.02
N GLN A 73 7.33 -5.31 -1.14
CA GLN A 73 8.76 -5.01 -1.31
C GLN A 73 9.26 -3.99 -0.29
N SER A 74 8.50 -2.94 0.00
CA SER A 74 8.88 -1.91 1.00
C SER A 74 9.01 -2.48 2.42
N PHE A 75 8.27 -3.54 2.73
CA PHE A 75 8.37 -4.28 3.99
C PHE A 75 9.40 -5.42 3.96
N GLY A 76 10.15 -5.57 2.86
CA GLY A 76 11.20 -6.58 2.70
C GLY A 76 10.67 -7.97 2.32
N VAL A 77 9.42 -8.08 1.87
CA VAL A 77 8.86 -9.31 1.32
C VAL A 77 9.26 -9.40 -0.14
N THR A 78 9.93 -10.49 -0.51
CA THR A 78 10.23 -10.79 -1.91
C THR A 78 9.02 -11.51 -2.50
N VAL A 79 8.36 -10.85 -3.47
CA VAL A 79 7.24 -11.37 -4.26
C VAL A 79 7.70 -12.17 -5.47
#